data_AF-A0A522CN61-F1
#
_entry.id   AF-A0A522CN61-F1
#
_cell.length_a   1.000
_cell.length_b   1.000
_cell.length_c   1.000
_cell.angle_alpha   90.00
_cell.angle_beta   90.00
_cell.angle_gamma   90.00
#
_symmetry.space_group_name_H-M   'P 1'
#
loop_
_entity.id
_entity.type
_entity.pdbx_description
1 polymer ?
#
loop_
_entity_poly.entity_id
_entity_poly.type
_entity_poly.pdbx_seq_one_letter_code
_entity_poly.pdbx_strand_id
1 'polypeptide(L)'
;MALTDLTGEGYVLKSLAKGGLKVAGSHAWKDTRKWMGHEGRGLLEKGQHGHHWLIPQNGWGKTWPDAIKNQPWNVKAMPSEEVHARMRGARNGKPKFNAAERYIYGTPNWWKVQNGVWGAHAANGVQEGLNPSAREARQPGRPPR
;
A
#
# COMPACT_ATOMS: atom_id res chain seq x y z
N MET A 1 -11.17 14.81 8.36
CA MET A 1 -10.30 13.68 8.01
C MET A 1 -9.29 13.53 9.14
N ALA A 2 -9.31 12.41 9.86
CA ALA A 2 -8.41 12.23 11.00
C ALA A 2 -7.01 11.85 10.49
N LEU A 3 -5.95 12.19 11.21
CA LEU A 3 -4.57 11.76 10.88
C LEU A 3 -4.45 10.23 10.76
N THR A 4 -5.34 9.48 11.42
CA THR A 4 -5.47 8.02 11.33
C THR A 4 -6.06 7.53 10.00
N ASP A 5 -6.64 8.41 9.19
CA ASP A 5 -7.00 8.13 7.79
C ASP A 5 -5.78 8.25 6.85
N LEU A 6 -4.69 8.88 7.31
CA LEU A 6 -3.45 9.12 6.56
C LEU A 6 -2.30 8.17 6.95
N THR A 7 -2.29 7.65 8.18
CA THR A 7 -1.30 6.64 8.60
C THR A 7 -1.74 5.24 8.18
N GLY A 8 -0.79 4.49 7.62
CA GLY A 8 -1.02 3.20 6.96
C GLY A 8 -1.64 2.10 7.83
N GLU A 9 -1.51 2.23 9.15
CA GLU A 9 -2.23 1.41 10.11
C GLU A 9 -3.73 1.49 9.85
N GLY A 10 -4.29 2.68 9.61
CA GLY A 10 -5.72 2.86 9.36
C GLY A 10 -6.28 2.03 8.20
N TYR A 11 -5.58 1.84 7.07
CA TYR A 11 -6.13 1.07 5.94
C TYR A 11 -5.94 -0.43 6.10
N VAL A 12 -4.77 -0.90 6.58
CA VAL A 12 -4.56 -2.33 6.83
C VAL A 12 -5.36 -2.79 8.06
N LEU A 13 -5.42 -2.01 9.15
CA LEU A 13 -6.35 -2.27 10.25
C LEU A 13 -7.80 -2.14 9.79
N LYS A 14 -8.22 -1.11 9.05
CA LYS A 14 -9.62 -1.05 8.58
C LYS A 14 -9.95 -2.19 7.62
N SER A 15 -8.99 -2.62 6.80
CA SER A 15 -9.13 -3.82 5.98
C SER A 15 -9.32 -5.00 6.91
N LEU A 16 -8.34 -5.37 7.73
CA LEU A 16 -8.42 -6.53 8.63
C LEU A 16 -9.62 -6.48 9.59
N ALA A 17 -9.90 -5.34 10.22
CA ALA A 17 -10.99 -5.11 11.16
C ALA A 17 -12.39 -5.09 10.51
N LYS A 18 -12.50 -4.79 9.20
CA LYS A 18 -13.77 -4.91 8.44
C LYS A 18 -13.85 -6.18 7.59
N GLY A 19 -13.04 -7.20 7.90
CA GLY A 19 -13.04 -8.47 7.18
C GLY A 19 -12.33 -8.40 5.83
N GLY A 20 -11.19 -7.71 5.76
CA GLY A 20 -10.42 -7.36 4.57
C GLY A 20 -9.52 -8.46 4.05
N LEU A 21 -9.70 -9.67 4.55
CA LEU A 21 -9.35 -10.89 3.84
C LEU A 21 -10.64 -11.48 3.30
N LYS A 22 -10.69 -11.67 1.99
CA LYS A 22 -11.72 -12.49 1.40
C LYS A 22 -11.35 -13.94 1.68
N VAL A 23 -12.10 -14.62 2.54
CA VAL A 23 -11.80 -16.00 2.96
C VAL A 23 -12.77 -17.04 2.39
N ALA A 24 -13.88 -16.59 1.77
CA ALA A 24 -14.91 -17.47 1.24
C ALA A 24 -15.46 -16.97 -0.10
N GLY A 25 -16.01 -17.92 -0.87
CA GLY A 25 -16.55 -17.73 -2.21
C GLY A 25 -15.47 -17.65 -3.30
N SER A 26 -15.90 -17.40 -4.54
CA SER A 26 -14.98 -17.24 -5.68
C SER A 26 -14.04 -16.06 -5.48
N HIS A 27 -12.75 -16.27 -5.77
CA HIS A 27 -11.73 -15.24 -5.77
C HIS A 27 -11.49 -14.65 -7.16
N ALA A 28 -12.23 -15.06 -8.19
CA ALA A 28 -12.16 -14.44 -9.50
C ALA A 28 -12.35 -12.93 -9.39
N TRP A 29 -11.64 -12.16 -10.22
CA TRP A 29 -11.60 -10.70 -10.07
C TRP A 29 -12.99 -10.04 -10.10
N LYS A 30 -13.91 -10.55 -10.93
CA LYS A 30 -15.29 -10.07 -11.00
C LYS A 30 -16.01 -10.18 -9.65
N ASP A 31 -15.88 -11.32 -9.00
CA ASP A 31 -16.54 -11.61 -7.72
C ASP A 31 -15.87 -10.86 -6.58
N THR A 32 -14.54 -10.78 -6.60
CA THR A 32 -13.79 -10.02 -5.60
C THR A 32 -14.06 -8.52 -5.70
N ARG A 33 -14.14 -7.95 -6.90
CA ARG A 33 -14.52 -6.54 -7.09
C ARG A 33 -15.93 -6.27 -6.59
N LYS A 34 -16.90 -7.15 -6.90
CA LYS A 34 -18.27 -7.05 -6.39
C LYS A 34 -18.29 -7.13 -4.86
N TRP A 35 -17.52 -8.06 -4.29
CA TRP A 35 -17.39 -8.23 -2.85
C TRP A 35 -16.79 -6.97 -2.19
N MET A 36 -15.72 -6.38 -2.73
CA MET A 36 -15.09 -5.16 -2.18
C MET A 36 -16.00 -3.92 -2.31
N GLY A 37 -16.78 -3.85 -3.39
CA GLY A 37 -17.74 -2.77 -3.64
C GLY A 37 -19.08 -2.92 -2.93
N HIS A 38 -19.26 -3.96 -2.10
CA HIS A 38 -20.48 -4.15 -1.31
C HIS A 38 -20.57 -3.09 -0.20
N GLU A 39 -21.77 -2.54 -0.01
CA GLU A 39 -22.05 -1.57 1.05
C GLU A 39 -21.63 -2.10 2.43
N GLY A 40 -21.05 -1.22 3.25
CA GLY A 40 -20.55 -1.57 4.59
C GLY A 40 -19.09 -2.04 4.66
N ARG A 41 -18.45 -2.44 3.54
CA ARG A 41 -17.01 -2.81 3.57
C ARG A 41 -16.07 -1.61 3.43
N GLY A 42 -16.46 -0.60 2.65
CA GLY A 42 -15.67 0.61 2.46
C GLY A 42 -14.30 0.36 1.81
N LEU A 43 -14.15 -0.71 1.03
CA LEU A 43 -12.89 -1.07 0.35
C LEU A 43 -12.83 -0.47 -1.07
N LEU A 44 -13.96 -0.47 -1.78
CA LEU A 44 -14.16 0.23 -3.04
C LEU A 44 -15.54 0.87 -3.03
N GLU A 45 -15.67 2.05 -3.63
CA GLU A 45 -16.97 2.63 -3.96
C GLU A 45 -17.60 1.89 -5.15
N LYS A 46 -18.93 1.97 -5.28
CA LYS A 46 -19.64 1.36 -6.39
C LYS A 46 -19.15 1.94 -7.72
N GLY A 47 -18.66 1.07 -8.61
CA GLY A 47 -18.11 1.47 -9.90
C GLY A 47 -16.63 1.90 -9.86
N GLN A 48 -16.05 2.13 -8.68
CA GLN A 48 -14.64 2.48 -8.55
C GLN A 48 -13.73 1.39 -9.11
N HIS A 49 -12.62 1.82 -9.70
CA HIS A 49 -11.60 0.91 -10.21
C HIS A 49 -10.60 0.55 -9.10
N GLY A 50 -10.37 -0.75 -8.93
CA GLY A 50 -9.25 -1.27 -8.13
C GLY A 50 -8.02 -1.50 -9.01
N HIS A 51 -6.85 -1.14 -8.50
CA HIS A 51 -5.55 -1.35 -9.14
C HIS A 51 -4.70 -2.34 -8.32
N HIS A 52 -4.24 -3.40 -8.96
CA HIS A 52 -3.32 -4.36 -8.36
C HIS A 52 -1.90 -3.79 -8.29
N TRP A 53 -1.44 -3.47 -7.08
CA TRP A 53 -0.21 -2.69 -6.90
C TRP A 53 1.06 -3.53 -6.80
N LEU A 54 0.99 -4.73 -6.21
CA LEU A 54 2.14 -5.63 -6.01
C LEU A 54 2.13 -6.78 -7.01
N ILE A 55 1.05 -7.58 -7.01
CA ILE A 55 0.88 -8.70 -7.94
C ILE A 55 -0.15 -8.32 -9.01
N PRO A 56 0.24 -8.06 -10.26
CA PRO A 56 -0.67 -7.58 -11.29
C PRO A 56 -1.73 -8.63 -11.66
N GLN A 57 -2.88 -8.18 -12.15
CA GLN A 57 -3.92 -9.10 -12.62
C GLN A 57 -3.49 -9.97 -13.81
N ASN A 58 -2.64 -9.42 -14.68
CA ASN A 58 -2.19 -9.99 -15.94
C ASN A 58 -0.65 -10.05 -16.01
N GLY A 59 -0.11 -10.58 -17.11
CA GLY A 59 1.33 -10.77 -17.27
C GLY A 59 1.84 -11.85 -16.31
N TRP A 60 2.89 -11.55 -15.55
CA TRP A 60 3.48 -12.49 -14.60
C TRP A 60 2.53 -12.86 -13.45
N GLY A 61 1.56 -12.00 -13.10
CA GLY A 61 0.59 -12.34 -12.07
C GLY A 61 -0.44 -13.39 -12.50
N LYS A 62 -0.46 -13.83 -13.76
CA LYS A 62 -1.27 -14.98 -14.18
C LYS A 62 -0.84 -16.28 -13.50
N THR A 63 0.43 -16.41 -13.10
CA THR A 63 0.94 -17.61 -12.42
C THR A 63 0.53 -17.67 -10.95
N TRP A 64 0.08 -16.55 -10.39
CA TRP A 64 -0.34 -16.48 -9.00
C TRP A 64 -1.81 -16.88 -8.84
N PRO A 65 -2.15 -17.68 -7.81
CA PRO A 65 -3.55 -17.99 -7.51
C PRO A 65 -4.39 -16.73 -7.29
N ASP A 66 -5.60 -16.72 -7.85
CA ASP A 66 -6.57 -15.63 -7.67
C ASP A 66 -6.88 -15.38 -6.19
N ALA A 67 -6.86 -16.44 -5.37
CA ALA A 67 -7.05 -16.35 -3.91
C ALA A 67 -5.99 -15.52 -3.19
N ILE A 68 -4.82 -15.30 -3.81
CA ILE A 68 -3.74 -14.48 -3.28
C ILE A 68 -3.80 -13.10 -3.93
N LYS A 69 -3.70 -13.02 -5.26
CA LYS A 69 -3.52 -11.73 -5.94
C LYS A 69 -4.77 -10.84 -5.94
N ASN A 70 -5.98 -11.40 -5.80
CA ASN A 70 -7.20 -10.58 -5.76
C ASN A 70 -7.57 -10.11 -4.36
N GLN A 71 -6.77 -10.40 -3.34
CA GLN A 71 -7.07 -9.97 -1.98
C GLN A 71 -7.03 -8.44 -1.83
N PRO A 72 -7.82 -7.87 -0.90
CA PRO A 72 -7.86 -6.42 -0.69
C PRO A 72 -6.51 -5.79 -0.40
N TRP A 73 -5.60 -6.49 0.28
CA TRP A 73 -4.25 -5.97 0.56
C TRP A 73 -3.44 -5.71 -0.73
N ASN A 74 -3.75 -6.40 -1.83
CA ASN A 74 -3.09 -6.21 -3.13
C ASN A 74 -3.83 -5.22 -4.03
N VAL A 75 -5.00 -4.70 -3.62
CA VAL A 75 -5.85 -3.84 -4.43
C VAL A 75 -5.92 -2.44 -3.84
N LYS A 76 -5.60 -1.45 -4.66
CA LYS A 76 -5.72 -0.03 -4.32
C LYS A 76 -6.92 0.59 -5.03
N ALA A 77 -7.76 1.29 -4.28
CA ALA A 77 -8.81 2.13 -4.85
C ALA A 77 -8.19 3.28 -5.67
N MET A 78 -8.62 3.43 -6.91
CA MET A 78 -8.14 4.50 -7.79
C MET A 78 -9.03 5.74 -7.69
N PRO A 79 -8.45 6.94 -7.67
CA PRO A 79 -9.20 8.19 -7.51
C PRO A 79 -10.03 8.54 -8.74
N SER A 80 -9.66 8.04 -9.92
CA SER A 80 -10.46 8.16 -11.14
C SER A 80 -10.10 7.06 -12.15
N GLU A 81 -10.99 6.86 -13.12
CA GLU A 81 -10.73 5.98 -14.26
C GLU A 81 -9.50 6.46 -15.05
N GLU A 82 -9.33 7.78 -15.22
CA GLU A 82 -8.18 8.33 -15.94
C GLU A 82 -6.86 7.95 -15.28
N VAL A 83 -6.76 8.08 -13.95
CA VAL A 83 -5.53 7.68 -13.22
C VAL A 83 -5.29 6.18 -13.40
N HIS A 84 -6.34 5.35 -13.36
CA HIS A 84 -6.20 3.91 -13.61
C HIS A 84 -5.77 3.59 -15.05
N ALA A 85 -6.32 4.28 -16.04
CA ALA A 85 -5.96 4.11 -17.45
C ALA A 85 -4.50 4.52 -17.70
N ARG A 86 -4.06 5.64 -17.10
CA ARG A 86 -2.69 6.17 -17.21
C ARG A 86 -1.60 5.27 -16.62
N MET A 87 -1.98 4.30 -15.77
CA MET A 87 -1.06 3.22 -15.33
C MET A 87 -0.67 2.27 -16.46
N ARG A 88 -1.56 2.09 -17.44
CA ARG A 88 -1.41 1.10 -18.51
C ARG A 88 -0.95 1.76 -19.82
N GLY A 89 -1.43 2.96 -20.14
CA GLY A 89 -1.09 3.66 -21.38
C GLY A 89 -1.44 5.15 -21.33
N ALA A 90 -1.24 5.88 -22.43
CA ALA A 90 -1.71 7.26 -22.55
C ALA A 90 -3.25 7.31 -22.57
N ARG A 91 -3.86 8.38 -22.03
CA ARG A 91 -5.32 8.55 -21.96
C ARG A 91 -5.66 10.04 -22.00
N ASN A 92 -6.71 10.42 -22.73
CA ASN A 92 -7.22 11.80 -22.80
C ASN A 92 -6.12 12.84 -23.10
N GLY A 93 -5.23 12.55 -24.05
CA GLY A 93 -4.11 13.45 -24.40
C GLY A 93 -2.98 13.52 -23.37
N LYS A 94 -3.09 12.83 -22.22
CA LYS A 94 -2.03 12.77 -21.21
C LYS A 94 -1.17 11.52 -21.39
N PRO A 95 0.16 11.62 -21.20
CA PRO A 95 1.05 10.48 -21.34
C PRO A 95 0.79 9.43 -20.26
N LYS A 96 1.22 8.20 -20.54
CA LYS A 96 1.34 7.13 -19.54
C LYS A 96 2.20 7.62 -18.37
N PHE A 97 1.84 7.23 -17.16
CA PHE A 97 2.66 7.55 -16.00
C PHE A 97 4.07 6.96 -16.08
N ASN A 98 5.05 7.78 -15.70
CA ASN A 98 6.44 7.34 -15.53
C ASN A 98 6.61 6.47 -14.27
N ALA A 99 7.81 5.98 -14.00
CA ALA A 99 8.06 5.07 -12.86
C ALA A 99 7.70 5.71 -11.50
N ALA A 100 8.05 6.97 -11.27
CA ALA A 100 7.76 7.68 -10.03
C ALA A 100 6.26 7.93 -9.86
N GLU A 101 5.57 8.36 -10.93
CA GLU A 101 4.12 8.54 -10.92
C GLU A 101 3.39 7.21 -10.69
N ARG A 102 3.84 6.12 -11.30
CA ARG A 102 3.27 4.78 -11.05
C ARG A 102 3.53 4.33 -9.62
N TYR A 103 4.66 4.66 -9.01
CA TYR A 103 4.89 4.43 -7.59
C TYR A 103 3.92 5.25 -6.72
N ILE A 104 3.83 6.56 -6.95
CA ILE A 104 2.97 7.47 -6.17
C ILE A 104 1.48 7.12 -6.33
N TYR A 105 1.00 6.95 -7.55
CA TYR A 105 -0.42 6.71 -7.81
C TYR A 105 -0.79 5.23 -7.76
N GLY A 106 0.15 4.31 -7.96
CA GLY A 106 -0.12 2.87 -8.06
C GLY A 106 0.06 2.14 -6.74
N THR A 107 0.94 2.60 -5.85
CA THR A 107 1.14 1.95 -4.56
C THR A 107 0.24 2.53 -3.46
N PRO A 108 -0.24 1.70 -2.51
CA PRO A 108 -0.98 2.17 -1.35
C PRO A 108 -0.15 3.12 -0.47
N ASN A 109 -0.82 4.03 0.23
CA ASN A 109 -0.11 4.99 1.10
C ASN A 109 0.62 4.30 2.25
N TRP A 110 0.05 3.23 2.82
CA TRP A 110 0.68 2.48 3.90
C TRP A 110 2.06 1.92 3.53
N TRP A 111 2.21 1.42 2.30
CA TRP A 111 3.48 0.89 1.80
C TRP A 111 4.54 1.99 1.70
N LYS A 112 4.15 3.18 1.27
CA LYS A 112 5.06 4.34 1.19
C LYS A 112 5.47 4.83 2.57
N VAL A 113 4.52 4.89 3.52
CA VAL A 113 4.79 5.25 4.91
C VAL A 113 5.78 4.26 5.51
N GLN A 114 5.58 2.96 5.30
CA GLN A 114 6.52 1.94 5.72
C GLN A 114 7.90 2.19 5.13
N ASN A 115 8.05 2.35 3.80
CA ASN A 115 9.37 2.65 3.21
C ASN A 115 10.01 3.92 3.76
N GLY A 116 9.22 4.96 4.06
CA GLY A 116 9.72 6.19 4.69
C GLY A 116 10.23 5.97 6.11
N VAL A 117 9.50 5.20 6.93
CA VAL A 117 9.91 4.84 8.30
C VAL A 117 11.21 4.03 8.28
N TRP A 118 11.30 3.02 7.42
CA TRP A 118 12.52 2.21 7.28
C TRP A 118 13.72 3.05 6.81
N GLY A 119 13.50 3.96 5.84
CA GLY A 119 14.53 4.90 5.40
C GLY A 119 15.02 5.82 6.53
N ALA A 120 14.10 6.35 7.34
CA ALA A 120 14.43 7.19 8.50
C ALA A 120 15.23 6.41 9.55
N HIS A 121 14.84 5.17 9.88
CA HIS A 121 15.60 4.32 10.80
C HIS A 121 16.99 3.98 10.29
N ALA A 122 17.13 3.68 8.99
CA ALA A 122 18.43 3.44 8.38
C ALA A 122 19.32 4.69 8.43
N ALA A 123 18.77 5.87 8.10
CA ALA A 123 19.50 7.13 8.19
C ALA A 123 19.94 7.45 9.62
N ASN A 124 19.06 7.23 10.60
CA ASN A 124 19.40 7.39 12.02
C ASN A 124 20.50 6.41 12.45
N GLY A 125 20.44 5.15 12.04
CA GLY A 125 21.47 4.17 12.35
C GLY A 125 22.84 4.50 11.74
N VAL A 126 22.85 5.04 10.51
CA VAL A 126 24.07 5.56 9.87
C VAL A 126 24.59 6.80 10.61
N GLN A 127 23.72 7.74 10.99
CA GLN A 127 24.09 8.93 11.73
C GLN A 127 24.64 8.60 13.14
N GLU A 128 24.05 7.62 13.83
CA GLU A 128 24.55 7.09 15.10
C GLU A 128 25.88 6.36 14.95
N GLY A 129 26.09 5.65 13.83
CA GLY A 129 27.37 4.99 13.50
C GLY A 129 28.50 5.97 13.14
N LEU A 130 28.17 7.11 12.54
CA LEU A 130 29.12 8.16 12.17
C LEU A 130 29.41 9.15 13.31
N ASN A 131 28.58 9.20 14.35
CA ASN A 131 28.77 10.08 15.50
C ASN A 131 28.76 9.30 16.83
N PRO A 132 29.85 8.55 17.14
CA PRO A 132 29.90 7.66 18.31
C PRO A 132 29.77 8.39 19.66
N SER A 133 30.04 9.70 19.72
CA SER A 133 29.90 10.52 20.93
C SER A 133 28.43 10.75 21.36
N ALA A 134 27.47 10.65 20.44
CA ALA A 134 26.04 10.74 20.76
C ALA A 134 25.51 9.48 21.48
N ARG A 135 26.22 8.36 21.35
CA ARG A 135 25.88 7.06 21.95
C ARG A 135 26.23 6.99 23.44
N GLU A 136 27.31 7.66 23.85
CA GLU A 136 27.75 7.77 25.25
C GLU A 136 26.82 8.66 26.09
N ALA A 137 26.25 9.71 25.49
CA ALA A 137 25.35 10.63 26.20
C ALA A 137 23.97 10.03 26.56
N ARG A 138 23.61 8.85 26.00
CA ARG A 138 22.33 8.17 26.29
C ARG A 138 22.43 6.99 27.26
N GLN A 139 23.62 6.61 27.71
CA GLN A 139 23.78 5.64 28.80
C GLN A 139 24.10 6.40 30.10
N PRO A 140 23.11 6.69 30.96
CA PRO A 140 23.43 7.24 32.27
C PRO A 140 24.16 6.18 33.11
N GLY A 141 25.46 6.42 33.33
CA GLY A 141 26.22 5.96 34.48
C GLY A 141 26.33 4.45 34.68
N ARG A 142 27.36 3.83 34.10
CA ARG A 142 27.95 2.62 34.70
C ARG A 142 28.93 3.10 35.78
N PRO A 143 28.74 2.78 37.07
CA PRO A 143 29.67 3.23 38.10
C PRO A 143 31.03 2.53 37.91
N PRO A 144 32.14 3.22 38.25
CA PRO A 144 33.48 2.63 38.16
C PRO A 144 33.58 1.44 39.13
N ARG A 145 34.33 0.42 38.69
CA ARG A 145 34.69 -0.75 39.51
C ARG A 145 35.82 -0.42 40.48
#